data_AF-A0AA37WK97-F1
#
_entry.id   AF-A0AA37WK97-F1
#
_cell.length_a   1.000
_cell.length_b   1.000
_cell.length_c   1.000
_cell.angle_alpha   90.00
_cell.angle_beta   90.00
_cell.angle_gamma   90.00
#
_symmetry.space_group_name_H-M   'P 1'
#
loop_
_entity.id
_entity.type
_entity.pdbx_description
1 polymer ?
#
loop_
_entity_poly.entity_id
_entity_poly.type
_entity_poly.pdbx_seq_one_letter_code
_entity_poly.pdbx_strand_id
1 'polypeptide(L)' 'MEISDNWMPLILQSVSDSIKYKEMLLQSETLRDIEDHEENLIFLSELLGYLKDEYSKNQHKFTLTPEEILGKNA' A
#
# COMPACT_ATOMS: atom_id res chain seq x y z
N MET A 1 15.28 -4.20 -4.79
CA MET A 1 14.85 -2.99 -5.53
C MET A 1 15.42 -1.80 -4.79
N GLU A 2 16.01 -0.83 -5.46
CA GLU A 2 16.53 0.37 -4.80
C GLU A 2 15.54 1.51 -5.05
N ILE A 3 14.66 1.76 -4.07
CA ILE A 3 13.73 2.88 -4.09
C ILE A 3 14.44 4.04 -3.41
N SER A 4 14.48 5.20 -4.06
CA SER A 4 15.03 6.41 -3.42
C SER A 4 14.27 6.71 -2.13
N ASP A 5 15.02 6.99 -1.06
CA ASP A 5 14.49 7.28 0.27
C ASP A 5 13.41 8.39 0.21
N ASN A 6 13.55 9.38 -0.69
CA ASN A 6 12.57 10.47 -0.86
C ASN A 6 11.20 10.00 -1.36
N TRP A 7 11.13 8.88 -2.08
CA TRP A 7 9.89 8.35 -2.64
C TRP A 7 9.26 7.28 -1.75
N MET A 8 10.00 6.71 -0.81
CA MET A 8 9.54 5.59 0.02
C MET A 8 8.24 5.92 0.78
N PRO A 9 8.10 7.07 1.48
CA PRO A 9 6.85 7.42 2.16
C PRO A 9 5.68 7.58 1.18
N LEU A 10 5.92 8.19 0.02
CA LEU A 10 4.89 8.43 -0.99
C LEU A 10 4.38 7.12 -1.60
N ILE A 11 5.30 6.19 -1.91
CA ILE A 11 4.95 4.89 -2.48
C ILE A 11 4.19 4.06 -1.45
N LEU A 12 4.62 4.06 -0.18
CA LEU A 12 3.93 3.40 0.92
C LEU A 12 2.48 3.87 1.04
N GLN A 13 2.27 5.19 1.03
CA GLN A 13 0.94 5.79 1.05
C GLN A 13 0.11 5.40 -0.18
N SER A 14 0.70 5.51 -1.38
CA SER A 14 0.00 5.28 -2.64
C SER A 14 -0.48 3.83 -2.78
N VAL A 15 0.31 2.86 -2.32
CA VAL A 15 -0.09 1.44 -2.32
C VAL A 15 -1.24 1.19 -1.35
N SER A 16 -1.17 1.77 -0.14
CA SER A 16 -2.27 1.69 0.84
C SER A 16 -3.57 2.29 0.31
N ASP A 17 -3.51 3.46 -0.32
CA ASP A 17 -4.69 4.10 -0.91
C ASP A 17 -5.26 3.28 -2.08
N SER A 18 -4.39 2.64 -2.87
CA SER A 18 -4.79 1.75 -3.95
C SER A 18 -5.52 0.50 -3.44
N ILE A 19 -5.06 -0.08 -2.32
CA ILE A 19 -5.73 -1.20 -1.65
C ILE A 19 -7.14 -0.78 -1.20
N LYS A 20 -7.25 0.33 -0.45
CA LYS A 20 -8.54 0.84 0.04
C LYS A 20 -9.51 1.11 -1.12
N TYR A 21 -9.02 1.73 -2.20
CA TYR A 21 -9.82 1.96 -3.39
C TYR A 21 -10.31 0.65 -4.01
N LYS A 22 -9.44 -0.36 -4.13
CA LYS A 22 -9.82 -1.66 -4.70
C LYS A 22 -10.79 -2.44 -3.83
N GLU A 23 -10.61 -2.43 -2.52
CA GLU A 23 -11.56 -3.02 -1.58
C GLU A 23 -12.95 -2.40 -1.73
N MET A 24 -13.03 -1.07 -1.87
CA MET A 24 -14.30 -0.39 -2.16
C MET A 24 -14.84 -0.72 -3.54
N LEU A 25 -13.97 -0.83 -4.55
CA LEU A 25 -14.37 -1.15 -5.91
C LEU A 25 -14.96 -2.57 -6.01
N LEU A 26 -14.42 -3.54 -5.27
CA LEU A 26 -14.95 -4.91 -5.20
C LEU A 26 -16.37 -4.99 -4.62
N GLN A 27 -16.83 -3.96 -3.91
CA GLN A 27 -18.20 -3.85 -3.41
C GLN A 27 -19.17 -3.28 -4.47
N SER A 28 -18.68 -2.86 -5.64
CA SER A 28 -19.50 -2.30 -6.72
C SER A 28 -20.28 -3.39 -7.47
N GLU A 29 -21.60 -3.25 -7.51
CA GLU A 29 -22.50 -4.14 -8.27
C GLU A 29 -22.29 -4.09 -9.80
N THR A 30 -21.54 -3.10 -10.28
CA THR A 30 -21.28 -2.90 -11.71
C THR A 30 -19.91 -3.41 -12.15
N LEU A 31 -19.09 -3.89 -11.21
CA LEU A 31 -17.75 -4.37 -11.49
C LEU A 31 -17.82 -5.65 -12.34
N ARG A 32 -17.06 -5.64 -13.43
CA ARG A 32 -16.80 -6.82 -14.26
C ARG A 32 -15.39 -7.32 -13.92
N ASP A 33 -15.12 -8.58 -14.23
CA ASP A 33 -13.78 -9.17 -14.08
C ASP A 33 -13.26 -9.15 -12.63
N ILE A 34 -14.13 -9.51 -11.67
CA ILE A 34 -13.84 -9.48 -10.22
C ILE A 34 -12.54 -10.24 -9.88
N GLU A 35 -12.30 -11.40 -10.49
CA GLU A 35 -11.10 -12.23 -10.24
C GLU A 35 -9.80 -11.44 -10.51
N ASP A 36 -9.72 -10.67 -11.59
CA ASP A 36 -8.55 -9.85 -11.92
C ASP A 36 -8.31 -8.75 -10.87
N HIS A 37 -9.41 -8.21 -10.32
CA HIS A 37 -9.34 -7.20 -9.26
C HIS A 37 -8.89 -7.79 -7.93
N GLU A 38 -9.36 -8.99 -7.59
CA GLU A 38 -8.95 -9.73 -6.39
C GLU A 38 -7.48 -10.16 -6.48
N GLU A 39 -7.04 -10.70 -7.62
CA GLU A 39 -5.63 -11.08 -7.82
C GLU A 39 -4.72 -9.86 -7.67
N ASN A 40 -5.09 -8.73 -8.28
CA ASN A 40 -4.31 -7.52 -8.13
C ASN A 40 -4.33 -6.96 -6.69
N LEU A 41 -5.43 -7.12 -5.95
CA LEU A 41 -5.50 -6.74 -4.54
C LEU A 41 -4.53 -7.58 -3.67
N ILE A 42 -4.37 -8.87 -3.98
CA ILE A 42 -3.39 -9.74 -3.34
C ILE A 42 -1.98 -9.18 -3.56
N PHE A 43 -1.60 -8.90 -4.80
CA PHE A 43 -0.27 -8.35 -5.11
C PHE A 43 0.00 -6.99 -4.45
N LEU A 44 -1.00 -6.11 -4.39
CA LEU A 44 -0.86 -4.85 -3.67
C LEU A 44 -0.66 -5.06 -2.17
N SER A 45 -1.36 -6.01 -1.57
CA SER A 45 -1.23 -6.34 -0.14
C SER A 45 0.17 -6.90 0.19
N GLU A 46 0.68 -7.79 -0.65
CA GLU A 46 2.05 -8.30 -0.53
C GLU A 46 3.09 -7.18 -0.69
N LEU A 47 2.90 -6.29 -1.67
CA LEU A 47 3.76 -5.14 -1.87
C LEU A 47 3.73 -4.18 -0.67
N LEU A 48 2.55 -3.93 -0.10
CA LEU A 48 2.43 -3.09 1.10
C LEU A 48 3.20 -3.70 2.28
N GLY A 49 3.12 -5.02 2.46
CA GLY A 49 3.90 -5.74 3.48
C GLY A 49 5.40 -5.55 3.27
N TYR A 50 5.89 -5.78 2.05
CA TYR A 50 7.28 -5.55 1.69
C TYR A 50 7.74 -4.11 1.95
N LEU A 51 6.94 -3.11 1.55
CA LEU A 51 7.27 -1.70 1.76
C LEU A 51 7.27 -1.32 3.25
N LYS A 52 6.33 -1.84 4.05
CA LYS A 52 6.32 -1.66 5.52
C LYS A 52 7.61 -2.21 6.15
N ASP A 53 8.05 -3.39 5.74
CA ASP A 53 9.29 -4.01 6.24
C ASP A 53 10.53 -3.21 5.85
N GLU A 54 10.65 -2.81 4.58
CA GLU A 54 11.77 -2.01 4.10
C GLU A 54 11.81 -0.62 4.73
N TYR A 55 10.66 0.02 4.91
CA TYR A 55 10.54 1.29 5.63
C TYR A 55 11.01 1.14 7.07
N SER A 56 10.55 0.10 7.78
CA SER A 56 10.90 -0.16 9.18
C SER A 56 12.40 -0.41 9.39
N LYS A 57 13.05 -1.17 8.49
CA LYS A 57 14.51 -1.37 8.51
C LYS A 57 15.29 -0.06 8.34
N ASN A 58 14.71 0.89 7.61
CA ASN A 58 15.32 2.18 7.31
C ASN A 58 14.66 3.35 8.05
N GLN A 59 13.88 3.09 9.12
CA GLN A 59 13.09 4.09 9.83
C GLN A 59 13.88 5.34 10.22
N HIS A 60 15.14 5.16 10.61
CA HIS A 60 16.05 6.23 11.00
C HIS A 60 16.30 7.28 9.90
N LYS A 61 15.98 6.96 8.64
CA LYS A 61 16.10 7.88 7.50
C LYS A 61 14.87 8.77 7.30
N PHE A 62 13.76 8.46 7.98
CA PHE A 62 12.48 9.11 7.78
C PHE A 62 11.98 9.77 9.06
N THR A 63 11.26 10.88 8.89
CA THR A 63 10.72 11.65 10.02
C THR A 63 9.44 11.04 10.59
N LEU A 64 8.66 10.34 9.76
CA LEU A 64 7.35 9.80 10.12
C LEU A 64 7.42 8.27 10.23
N THR A 65 6.59 7.67 11.08
CA THR A 65 6.41 6.21 11.12
C THR A 65 5.44 5.74 10.03
N PRO A 66 5.45 4.44 9.67
CA PRO A 66 4.45 3.88 8.77
C PRO A 66 3.02 4.15 9.24
N GLU A 67 2.75 4.07 10.54
CA GLU A 67 1.42 4.28 11.12
C GLU A 67 0.94 5.74 10.98
N GLU A 68 1.86 6.70 11.09
CA GLU A 68 1.56 8.12 10.90
C GLU A 68 1.21 8.44 9.44
N ILE A 69 1.86 7.76 8.50
CA ILE A 69 1.59 7.89 7.06
C ILE A 69 0.23 7.26 6.74
N LEU A 70 0.05 6.00 7.11
CA LEU A 70 -1.09 5.18 6.69
C LEU A 70 -2.41 5.52 7.38
N GLY A 71 -2.34 6.21 8.52
CA GLY A 71 -3.47 6.57 9.37
C GLY A 71 -3.90 5.44 10.32
N LYS A 72 -4.56 5.77 11.44
CA LYS A 72 -4.90 4.86 12.56
C LYS A 72 -5.79 3.65 12.24
N ASN A 73 -6.21 3.47 10.98
CA ASN A 73 -7.11 2.40 10.54
C ASN A 73 -6.52 1.55 9.38
N ALA A 74 -5.19 1.47 9.27
CA ALA A 74 -4.46 0.79 8.18
C ALA A 74 -3.38 -0.19 8.70
#